data_AF-A0A1H9P011-F1
#
_entry.id   AF-A0A1H9P011-F1
#
_cell.length_a   1.000
_cell.length_b   1.000
_cell.length_c   1.000
_cell.angle_alpha   90.00
_cell.angle_beta   90.00
_cell.angle_gamma   90.00
#
_symmetry.space_group_name_H-M   'P 1'
#
loop_
_entity.id
_entity.type
_entity.pdbx_description
1 polymer ?
#
loop_
_entity_poly.entity_id
_entity_poly.type
_entity_poly.pdbx_seq_one_letter_code
_entity_poly.pdbx_strand_id
1 'polypeptide(L)' 'MWSKLDYIHMNPVRAGIVEKASDYIYSSASNYVHDSGLVTIEKMDNPIVDVLKSWSFTKYSSY' A
#
# COMPACT_ATOMS: atom_id res chain seq x y z
N MET A 1 5.46 5.42 -3.35
CA MET A 1 5.10 4.08 -2.83
C MET A 1 3.59 3.83 -2.93
N TRP A 2 2.76 4.70 -2.35
CA TRP A 2 1.29 4.59 -2.39
C TRP A 2 0.68 4.37 -3.77
N SER A 3 1.17 5.05 -4.81
CA SER A 3 0.65 4.86 -6.17
C SER A 3 0.78 3.41 -6.68
N LYS A 4 1.82 2.67 -6.25
CA LYS A 4 1.98 1.25 -6.58
C LYS A 4 0.99 0.39 -5.78
N LEU A 5 0.77 0.73 -4.51
CA LEU A 5 -0.18 0.04 -3.64
C LEU A 5 -1.61 0.19 -4.17
N ASP A 6 -2.00 1.43 -4.50
CA ASP A 6 -3.30 1.75 -5.10
C ASP A 6 -3.52 1.00 -6.41
N TYR A 7 -2.49 0.96 -7.27
CA TYR A 7 -2.56 0.20 -8.52
C TYR A 7 -2.88 -1.27 -8.28
N ILE A 8 -2.17 -1.91 -7.34
CA ILE A 8 -2.35 -3.33 -7.02
C ILE A 8 -3.73 -3.58 -6.42
N HIS A 9 -4.18 -2.74 -5.48
CA HIS A 9 -5.49 -2.88 -4.83
C HIS A 9 -6.65 -2.63 -5.80
N MET A 10 -6.47 -1.77 -6.81
CA MET A 10 -7.50 -1.48 -7.81
C MET A 10 -7.56 -2.49 -8.97
N ASN A 11 -6.57 -3.37 -9.14
CA ASN A 11 -6.60 -4.41 -10.17
C ASN A 11 -7.89 -5.25 -10.19
N PRO A 12 -8.37 -5.83 -9.07
CA PRO A 12 -9.60 -6.61 -9.07
C PRO A 12 -10.86 -5.79 -9.39
N VAL A 13 -10.87 -4.48 -9.09
CA VAL A 13 -11.94 -3.55 -9.48
C VAL A 13 -11.91 -3.27 -10.97
N ARG A 14 -10.73 -2.94 -11.52
CA ARG A 14 -10.53 -2.68 -12.96
C ARG A 14 -10.83 -3.91 -13.82
N ALA A 15 -10.60 -5.10 -13.28
CA ALA A 15 -10.95 -6.37 -13.90
C ALA A 15 -12.46 -6.71 -13.80
N GLY A 16 -13.25 -5.92 -13.05
CA GLY A 16 -14.67 -6.16 -12.86
C GLY A 16 -15.02 -7.35 -11.97
N ILE A 17 -14.07 -7.82 -11.14
CA ILE A 17 -14.28 -8.98 -10.24
C ILE A 17 -15.03 -8.55 -8.98
N VAL A 18 -14.75 -7.34 -8.49
CA VAL A 18 -15.37 -6.76 -7.29
C VAL A 18 -15.69 -5.28 -7.52
N GLU A 19 -16.67 -4.75 -6.79
CA GLU A 19 -17.01 -3.31 -6.84
C GLU A 19 -16.04 -2.46 -6.02
N LYS A 20 -15.52 -2.99 -4.90
CA LYS A 20 -14.58 -2.31 -4.02
C LYS A 20 -13.32 -3.14 -3.83
N ALA A 21 -12.16 -2.49 -3.79
CA ALA A 21 -10.88 -3.17 -3.63
C ALA A 21 -10.79 -4.01 -2.35
N SER A 22 -11.40 -3.54 -1.26
CA SER A 22 -11.45 -4.24 0.03
C SER A 22 -12.21 -5.57 -0.02
N ASP A 23 -13.07 -5.79 -1.01
CA ASP A 23 -13.93 -6.96 -1.09
C ASP A 23 -13.21 -8.15 -1.74
N TYR A 24 -12.06 -7.90 -2.39
CA TYR A 24 -11.23 -8.95 -2.96
C TYR A 24 -10.38 -9.63 -1.89
N ILE A 25 -10.85 -10.77 -1.39
CA ILE A 25 -10.27 -11.50 -0.26
C ILE A 25 -8.80 -11.95 -0.45
N TYR A 26 -8.35 -12.07 -1.70
CA TYR A 26 -6.98 -12.46 -2.03
C TYR A 26 -6.06 -11.25 -2.29
N SER A 27 -6.42 -10.09 -1.73
CA SER A 27 -5.58 -8.89 -1.68
C SER A 27 -5.47 -8.39 -0.25
N SER A 28 -4.37 -7.67 0.03
CA SER A 28 -4.18 -6.98 1.30
C SER A 28 -5.05 -5.73 1.46
N ALA A 29 -5.85 -5.35 0.45
CA ALA A 29 -6.68 -4.14 0.49
C ALA A 29 -7.58 -4.08 1.74
N SER A 30 -8.16 -5.21 2.15
CA SER A 30 -8.97 -5.28 3.39
C SER A 30 -8.14 -5.03 4.64
N ASN A 31 -6.87 -5.46 4.70
CA ASN A 31 -5.99 -5.19 5.83
C ASN A 31 -5.75 -3.69 5.99
N TYR A 32 -5.63 -2.94 4.91
CA TYR A 32 -5.40 -1.49 4.98
C TYR A 32 -6.65 -0.73 5.46
N VAL A 33 -7.85 -1.16 5.06
CA VAL A 33 -9.12 -0.47 5.34
C VAL A 33 -9.77 -0.91 6.64
N HIS A 34 -9.78 -2.21 6.91
CA HIS A 34 -10.56 -2.84 7.99
C HIS A 34 -9.69 -3.55 9.03
N ASP A 35 -8.36 -3.48 8.91
CA ASP A 35 -7.41 -4.21 9.76
C ASP A 35 -7.67 -5.72 9.81
N SER A 36 -8.25 -6.26 8.74
CA SER A 36 -8.64 -7.66 8.64
C SER A 36 -8.35 -8.22 7.25
N GLY A 37 -7.89 -9.46 7.20
CA GLY A 37 -7.53 -10.15 5.96
C GLY A 37 -7.16 -11.60 6.26
N LEU A 38 -6.85 -12.38 5.21
CA LEU A 38 -6.51 -13.80 5.37
C LEU A 38 -5.21 -14.03 6.15
N VAL A 39 -4.30 -13.05 6.11
CA VAL A 39 -3.01 -13.09 6.78
C VAL A 39 -2.77 -11.76 7.47
N THR A 40 -2.12 -11.81 8.63
CA THR A 40 -1.64 -10.61 9.33
C THR A 40 -0.48 -10.00 8.55
N ILE A 41 -0.55 -8.70 8.29
CA ILE A 41 0.51 -7.97 7.60
C ILE A 41 0.98 -6.81 8.46
N GLU A 42 2.24 -6.44 8.32
CA GLU A 42 2.72 -5.13 8.75
C GLU A 42 2.37 -4.11 7.67
N LYS A 43 1.62 -3.06 8.04
CA LYS A 43 1.28 -1.99 7.10
C LYS A 43 2.53 -1.21 6.76
N MET A 44 2.65 -0.84 5.49
CA MET A 44 3.77 -0.01 5.08
C MET A 44 3.50 1.44 5.43
N ASP A 45 4.27 1.98 6.38
CA ASP A 45 4.25 3.40 6.68
C ASP A 45 4.98 4.18 5.58
N ASN A 46 4.46 5.36 5.24
CA ASN A 46 5.22 6.30 4.45
C ASN A 46 6.19 7.02 5.39
N PRO A 47 7.50 6.78 5.27
CA PRO A 47 8.42 7.49 6.12
C PRO A 47 8.35 8.97 5.79
N ILE A 48 7.98 9.78 6.78
CA ILE A 48 8.09 11.24 6.68
C ILE A 48 9.59 11.53 6.63
N VAL A 49 10.08 11.85 5.44
CA VAL A 49 11.48 12.22 5.26
C VAL A 49 11.66 13.61 5.84
N ASP A 50 12.47 13.72 6.88
CA ASP A 50 12.93 15.00 7.40
C ASP A 50 13.84 15.65 6.35
N VAL A 51 13.25 16.56 5.57
CA VAL A 51 13.92 17.29 4.48
C VAL A 51 15.00 18.24 4.97
N LEU A 52 15.05 18.55 6.27
CA LEU A 52 16.06 19.45 6.85
C LEU A 52 17.38 18.74 7.14
N LYS A 53 17.39 17.39 7.16
CA LYS A 53 18.62 16.61 7.34
C LYS A 53 19.24 16.30 5.98
N SER A 54 20.48 16.75 5.78
CA SER A 54 21.22 16.59 4.51
C SER A 54 21.43 15.13 4.08
N TRP A 55 21.50 14.20 5.05
CA TRP A 55 21.72 12.77 4.79
C TRP A 55 20.45 11.97 4.45
N SER A 56 19.27 12.59 4.60
CA SER A 56 17.98 11.93 4.33
C SER A 56 17.81 11.56 2.86
N PHE A 57 18.34 12.40 1.96
CA PHE A 57 18.17 12.26 0.51
C PHE A 57 18.90 11.03 -0.05
N THR A 58 20.09 10.71 0.48
CA THR A 58 20.90 9.57 -0.01
C THR A 58 20.24 8.22 0.28
N LYS A 59 19.42 8.12 1.34
CA LYS A 59 18.82 6.86 1.77
C LYS A 59 17.62 6.42 0.91
N TYR A 60 16.94 7.36 0.26
CA TYR A 60 15.76 7.10 -0.58
C TYR A 60 16.06 7.00 -2.08
N SER A 61 17.21 7.53 -2.53
CA SER A 61 17.61 7.40 -3.93
C SER A 61 18.12 6.00 -4.31
N SER A 62 18.37 5.15 -3.31
CA SER A 62 18.95 3.80 -3.47
C SER A 62 17.92 2.66 -3.44
N TYR A 63 16.61 2.96 -3.42
CA TYR A 63 15.49 2.01 -3.51
C TYR A 63 14.63 2.23 -4.75
#